data_AF-A0A1H0X578-F1
#
_entry.id   AF-A0A1H0X578-F1
#
_cell.length_a   1.000
_cell.length_b   1.000
_cell.length_c   1.000
_cell.angle_alpha   90.00
_cell.angle_beta   90.00
_cell.angle_gamma   90.00
#
_symmetry.space_group_name_H-M   'P 1'
#
loop_
_entity.id
_entity.type
_entity.pdbx_description
1 polymer ?
#
loop_
_entity_poly.entity_id
_entity_poly.type
_entity_poly.pdbx_seq_one_letter_code
_entity_poly.pdbx_strand_id
1 'polypeptide(L)'
;MKNKTPLVFVLGLVIINLLSNSCKKDANSNIPRLLTTGTWLLANVQVTNFVGDAQIGTADTLYVGCDSTQTFTFNTNNTCTFVNFACLAQNTTGTWTLTPNRLFFTSDMTCKDTTGNKGVIKQTQPFTNAQIYTLGIYSLVLQTGDVEPNYSSTKRRRIVRYGFIKQKALTQ
;
A
#
# COMPACT_ATOMS: atom_id res chain seq x y z
N MET A 1 27.26 -57.24 17.69
CA MET A 1 27.16 -55.76 17.88
C MET A 1 26.38 -55.20 16.69
N LYS A 2 25.16 -54.67 16.91
CA LYS A 2 24.26 -54.20 15.85
C LYS A 2 24.84 -52.94 15.18
N ASN A 3 25.08 -52.98 13.87
CA ASN A 3 25.54 -51.84 13.06
C ASN A 3 24.52 -50.69 13.14
N LYS A 4 24.79 -49.69 13.98
CA LYS A 4 23.99 -48.45 14.11
C LYS A 4 24.33 -47.41 13.02
N THR A 5 25.31 -47.70 12.18
CA THR A 5 25.79 -46.87 11.06
C THR A 5 24.72 -46.43 10.06
N PRO A 6 23.71 -47.24 9.66
CA PRO A 6 22.72 -46.79 8.69
C PRO A 6 21.75 -45.75 9.27
N LEU A 7 21.48 -45.79 10.59
CA LEU A 7 20.55 -44.85 11.22
C LEU A 7 21.11 -43.43 11.29
N VAL A 8 22.41 -43.29 11.59
CA VAL A 8 23.10 -41.99 11.66
C VAL A 8 23.13 -41.32 10.27
N PHE A 9 23.35 -42.11 9.21
CA PHE A 9 23.37 -41.61 7.84
C PHE A 9 21.99 -41.11 7.39
N VAL A 10 20.93 -41.85 7.71
CA VAL A 10 19.55 -41.44 7.40
C VAL A 10 19.16 -40.18 8.19
N LEU A 11 19.51 -40.08 9.47
CA LEU A 11 19.22 -38.90 10.28
C LEU A 11 19.96 -37.66 9.77
N GLY A 12 21.22 -37.82 9.34
CA GLY A 12 22.01 -36.75 8.73
C GLY A 12 21.39 -36.24 7.43
N LEU A 13 20.91 -37.14 6.56
CA LEU A 13 20.22 -36.79 5.32
C LEU A 13 18.89 -36.05 5.56
N VAL A 14 18.14 -36.42 6.59
CA VAL A 14 16.90 -35.74 6.97
C VAL A 14 17.18 -34.32 7.47
N ILE A 15 18.20 -34.13 8.33
CA ILE A 15 18.57 -32.82 8.86
C ILE A 15 19.03 -31.88 7.74
N ILE A 16 19.85 -32.37 6.79
CA ILE A 16 20.32 -31.55 5.66
C ILE A 16 19.14 -31.11 4.78
N ASN A 17 18.17 -31.99 4.50
CA ASN A 17 16.98 -31.66 3.71
C ASN A 17 16.03 -30.67 4.44
N LEU A 18 15.95 -30.72 5.77
CA LEU A 18 15.19 -29.76 6.57
C LEU A 18 15.83 -28.36 6.58
N LEU A 19 17.16 -28.28 6.51
CA LEU A 19 17.89 -27.00 6.44
C LEU A 19 17.91 -26.39 5.03
N SER A 20 17.79 -27.21 3.98
CA SER A 20 17.81 -26.76 2.59
C SER A 20 16.43 -26.50 1.98
N ASN A 21 15.36 -27.12 2.51
CA ASN A 21 13.96 -26.80 2.18
C ASN A 21 13.35 -25.71 3.07
N SER A 22 14.15 -24.95 3.81
CA SER A 22 13.70 -23.65 4.28
C SER A 22 13.58 -22.78 3.04
N CYS A 23 12.38 -22.72 2.43
CA CYS A 23 12.02 -21.80 1.35
C CYS A 23 12.55 -20.41 1.72
N LYS A 24 13.76 -20.11 1.25
CA LYS A 24 14.35 -18.79 1.39
C LYS A 24 13.38 -17.93 0.62
N LYS A 25 12.79 -16.95 1.29
CA LYS A 25 11.85 -16.03 0.65
C LYS A 25 12.68 -15.21 -0.32
N ASP A 26 12.86 -15.71 -1.53
CA ASP A 26 13.68 -15.08 -2.53
C ASP A 26 13.12 -13.68 -2.75
N ALA A 27 14.01 -12.68 -2.84
CA ALA A 27 13.63 -11.27 -2.98
C ALA A 27 12.93 -10.95 -4.32
N ASN A 28 12.58 -11.98 -5.11
CA ASN A 28 11.78 -11.91 -6.35
C ASN A 28 10.32 -11.55 -6.03
N SER A 29 10.11 -10.30 -5.62
CA SER A 29 8.78 -9.72 -5.49
C SER A 29 8.39 -9.01 -6.78
N ASN A 30 7.21 -9.34 -7.32
CA ASN A 30 6.61 -8.59 -8.42
C ASN A 30 5.96 -7.27 -7.96
N ILE A 31 5.91 -6.98 -6.65
CA ILE A 31 5.22 -5.81 -6.09
C ILE A 31 5.79 -4.48 -6.61
N PRO A 32 7.12 -4.22 -6.55
CA PRO A 32 7.69 -2.98 -7.09
C PRO A 32 7.36 -2.82 -8.58
N ARG A 33 7.47 -3.91 -9.36
CA ARG A 33 7.12 -3.91 -10.78
C ARG A 33 5.65 -3.60 -11.02
N LEU A 34 4.73 -4.17 -10.22
CA LEU A 34 3.31 -3.89 -10.35
C LEU A 34 2.99 -2.42 -10.07
N LEU A 35 3.62 -1.83 -9.04
CA LEU A 35 3.46 -0.42 -8.70
C LEU A 35 4.00 0.50 -9.80
N THR A 36 5.15 0.19 -10.39
CA THR A 36 5.83 1.06 -11.36
C THR A 36 5.42 0.82 -12.81
N THR A 37 4.52 -0.12 -13.09
CA THR A 37 4.06 -0.42 -14.47
C THR A 37 2.89 0.47 -14.85
N GLY A 38 3.17 1.76 -15.02
CA GLY A 38 2.24 2.77 -15.52
C GLY A 38 1.68 3.72 -14.45
N THR A 39 0.63 4.43 -14.84
CA THR A 39 -0.02 5.46 -14.02
C THR A 39 -1.32 4.93 -13.42
N TRP A 40 -1.55 5.22 -12.15
CA TRP A 40 -2.74 4.85 -11.41
C TRP A 40 -3.73 6.00 -11.38
N LEU A 41 -4.90 5.83 -12.01
CA LEU A 41 -6.01 6.76 -11.92
C LEU A 41 -6.74 6.57 -10.59
N LEU A 42 -6.87 7.64 -9.80
CA LEU A 42 -7.66 7.61 -8.57
C LEU A 42 -9.16 7.53 -8.94
N ALA A 43 -9.82 6.48 -8.46
CA ALA A 43 -11.22 6.21 -8.75
C ALA A 43 -12.16 6.54 -7.56
N ASN A 44 -11.69 6.34 -6.33
CA ASN A 44 -12.48 6.60 -5.13
C ASN A 44 -11.57 6.86 -3.91
N VAL A 45 -11.99 7.74 -3.01
CA VAL A 45 -11.43 7.86 -1.66
C VAL A 45 -12.55 7.67 -0.63
N GLN A 46 -12.47 6.61 0.16
CA GLN A 46 -13.44 6.33 1.23
C GLN A 46 -12.80 6.56 2.59
N VAL A 47 -13.58 7.09 3.54
CA VAL A 47 -13.19 7.23 4.93
C VAL A 47 -14.12 6.37 5.78
N THR A 48 -13.53 5.56 6.65
CA THR A 48 -14.29 4.73 7.58
C THR A 48 -13.72 4.90 8.99
N ASN A 49 -14.61 5.06 9.97
CA ASN A 49 -14.25 5.18 11.37
C ASN A 49 -14.62 3.90 12.11
N PHE A 50 -13.79 3.49 13.06
CA PHE A 50 -13.96 2.27 13.85
C PHE A 50 -13.76 2.55 15.34
N VAL A 51 -14.36 1.70 16.19
CA VAL A 51 -13.99 1.50 17.60
C VAL A 51 -13.76 -0.01 17.77
N GLY A 52 -12.51 -0.39 18.08
CA GLY A 52 -12.12 -1.79 17.96
C GLY A 52 -12.33 -2.27 16.52
N ASP A 53 -13.06 -3.37 16.33
CA ASP A 53 -13.40 -3.93 15.02
C ASP A 53 -14.77 -3.45 14.47
N ALA A 54 -15.53 -2.72 15.28
CA ALA A 54 -16.85 -2.24 14.87
C ALA A 54 -16.72 -0.93 14.09
N GLN A 55 -17.25 -0.90 12.86
CA GLN A 55 -17.42 0.33 12.12
C GLN A 55 -18.44 1.22 12.82
N ILE A 56 -18.11 2.50 12.97
CA ILE A 56 -18.99 3.52 13.54
C ILE A 56 -19.50 4.43 12.44
N GLY A 57 -20.82 4.49 12.29
CA GLY A 57 -21.49 5.29 11.27
C GLY A 57 -21.31 4.74 9.85
N THR A 58 -21.66 5.56 8.87
CA THR A 58 -21.48 5.23 7.45
C THR A 58 -20.11 5.66 6.95
N ALA A 59 -19.59 4.96 5.94
CA ALA A 59 -18.38 5.40 5.27
C ALA A 59 -18.67 6.70 4.51
N ASP A 60 -17.75 7.66 4.61
CA ASP A 60 -17.78 8.90 3.85
C ASP A 60 -16.98 8.73 2.55
N THR A 61 -17.36 9.45 1.50
CA THR A 61 -16.63 9.46 0.22
C THR A 61 -16.10 10.87 0.00
N LEU A 62 -14.78 11.00 -0.09
CA LEU A 62 -14.14 12.28 -0.33
C LEU A 62 -14.07 12.57 -1.82
N TYR A 63 -13.97 13.86 -2.16
CA TYR A 63 -13.78 14.33 -3.53
C TYR A 63 -14.90 13.92 -4.49
N VAL A 64 -16.13 13.77 -3.97
CA VAL A 64 -17.32 13.55 -4.78
C VAL A 64 -17.53 14.78 -5.68
N GLY A 65 -17.75 14.57 -6.98
CA GLY A 65 -17.92 15.65 -7.96
C GLY A 65 -16.60 16.28 -8.44
N CYS A 66 -15.47 15.59 -8.27
CA CYS A 66 -14.20 16.03 -8.83
C CYS A 66 -14.17 15.91 -10.35
N ASP A 67 -14.11 17.03 -11.07
CA ASP A 67 -14.01 17.03 -12.53
C ASP A 67 -12.56 16.85 -13.04
N SER A 68 -11.58 16.97 -12.14
CA SER A 68 -10.16 16.80 -12.48
C SER A 68 -9.75 15.34 -12.46
N THR A 69 -9.07 14.90 -13.51
CA THR A 69 -8.40 13.58 -13.54
C THR A 69 -7.26 13.57 -12.54
N GLN A 70 -7.31 12.67 -11.56
CA GLN A 70 -6.33 12.53 -10.49
C GLN A 70 -5.48 11.28 -10.71
N THR A 71 -4.15 11.42 -10.77
CA THR A 71 -3.27 10.29 -11.08
C THR A 71 -2.08 10.18 -10.15
N PHE A 72 -1.69 8.96 -9.83
CA PHE A 72 -0.53 8.63 -9.02
C PHE A 72 0.42 7.72 -9.80
N THR A 73 1.69 8.10 -9.92
CA THR A 73 2.70 7.35 -10.64
C THR A 73 3.85 6.98 -9.70
N PHE A 74 4.24 5.71 -9.69
CA PHE A 74 5.45 5.24 -9.03
C PHE A 74 6.53 5.02 -10.07
N ASN A 75 7.71 5.61 -9.87
CA ASN A 75 8.85 5.45 -10.77
C ASN A 75 9.84 4.42 -10.21
N THR A 76 10.59 3.78 -11.11
CA THR A 76 11.60 2.76 -10.76
C THR A 76 12.81 3.31 -10.02
N ASN A 77 13.00 4.63 -10.01
CA ASN A 77 14.05 5.33 -9.27
C ASN A 77 13.63 5.73 -7.84
N ASN A 78 12.60 5.09 -7.28
CA ASN A 78 12.02 5.39 -5.97
C ASN A 78 11.43 6.80 -5.83
N THR A 79 11.13 7.48 -6.94
CA THR A 79 10.32 8.71 -6.92
C THR A 79 8.87 8.41 -7.27
N CYS A 80 7.96 9.29 -6.88
CA CYS A 80 6.55 9.16 -7.21
C CYS A 80 5.92 10.54 -7.37
N THR A 81 4.82 10.59 -8.12
CA THR A 81 4.18 11.84 -8.54
C THR A 81 2.67 11.71 -8.43
N PHE A 82 2.03 12.65 -7.74
CA PHE A 82 0.57 12.76 -7.67
C PHE A 82 0.11 14.04 -8.37
N VAL A 83 -0.72 13.88 -9.39
CA VAL A 83 -1.31 14.97 -10.17
C VAL A 83 -2.76 15.17 -9.74
N ASN A 84 -3.12 16.43 -9.56
CA ASN A 84 -4.46 16.92 -9.22
C ASN A 84 -5.04 16.42 -7.89
N PHE A 85 -4.18 16.03 -6.93
CA PHE A 85 -4.63 15.53 -5.62
C PHE A 85 -5.69 16.45 -4.99
N ALA A 86 -6.70 15.86 -4.36
CA ALA A 86 -7.78 16.58 -3.70
C ALA A 86 -8.53 17.58 -4.61
N CYS A 87 -8.58 17.30 -5.92
CA CYS A 87 -9.21 18.15 -6.94
C CYS A 87 -8.59 19.53 -7.10
N LEU A 88 -7.33 19.69 -6.67
CA LEU A 88 -6.59 20.93 -6.85
C LEU A 88 -5.60 20.76 -7.97
N ALA A 89 -5.54 21.71 -8.90
CA ALA A 89 -4.49 21.76 -9.91
C ALA A 89 -3.11 21.83 -9.22
N GLN A 90 -2.44 20.68 -9.14
CA GLN A 90 -1.14 20.52 -8.49
C GLN A 90 -0.41 19.32 -9.09
N ASN A 91 0.91 19.37 -9.01
CA ASN A 91 1.78 18.26 -9.38
C ASN A 91 2.80 18.09 -8.27
N THR A 92 2.55 17.12 -7.40
CA THR A 92 3.34 16.88 -6.20
C THR A 92 4.26 15.70 -6.44
N THR A 93 5.55 15.89 -6.16
CA THR A 93 6.55 14.83 -6.24
C THR A 93 7.06 14.47 -4.85
N GLY A 94 7.53 13.24 -4.70
CA GLY A 94 8.18 12.74 -3.51
C GLY A 94 8.95 11.46 -3.80
N THR A 95 9.55 10.90 -2.77
CA THR A 95 10.13 9.57 -2.78
C THR A 95 9.13 8.55 -2.24
N TRP A 96 9.32 7.28 -2.60
CA TRP A 96 8.58 6.18 -2.00
C TRP A 96 9.51 5.02 -1.66
N THR A 97 9.18 4.29 -0.60
CA THR A 97 9.89 3.06 -0.23
C THR A 97 8.90 1.98 0.18
N LEU A 98 9.32 0.72 0.11
CA LEU A 98 8.55 -0.42 0.60
C LEU A 98 9.20 -1.00 1.84
N THR A 99 8.38 -1.30 2.83
CA THR A 99 8.79 -2.10 3.99
C THR A 99 9.35 -3.47 3.57
N PRO A 100 10.22 -4.10 4.39
CA PRO A 100 10.80 -5.41 4.08
C PRO A 100 9.76 -6.50 3.77
N ASN A 101 8.61 -6.47 4.45
CA ASN A 101 7.52 -7.41 4.22
C ASN A 101 6.62 -7.05 3.02
N ARG A 102 6.83 -5.87 2.40
CA ARG A 102 6.11 -5.36 1.23
C ARG A 102 4.60 -5.17 1.44
N LEU A 103 4.16 -5.08 2.69
CA LEU A 103 2.75 -4.83 3.04
C LEU A 103 2.44 -3.34 3.15
N PHE A 104 3.46 -2.53 3.41
CA PHE A 104 3.34 -1.09 3.54
C PHE A 104 4.35 -0.39 2.64
N PHE A 105 3.94 0.74 2.09
CA PHE A 105 4.83 1.71 1.49
C PHE A 105 4.72 3.04 2.23
N THR A 106 5.74 3.86 2.09
CA THR A 106 5.76 5.21 2.66
C THR A 106 6.16 6.17 1.56
N SER A 107 5.56 7.36 1.54
CA SER A 107 6.00 8.48 0.71
C SER A 107 6.12 9.75 1.55
N ASP A 108 7.16 10.54 1.27
CA ASP A 108 7.40 11.85 1.88
C ASP A 108 6.65 12.99 1.15
N MET A 109 5.85 12.67 0.12
CA MET A 109 5.14 13.68 -0.66
C MET A 109 4.20 14.51 0.20
N THR A 110 4.19 15.82 -0.04
CA THR A 110 3.33 16.76 0.68
C THR A 110 2.38 17.44 -0.30
N CYS A 111 1.10 17.07 -0.22
CA CYS A 111 0.04 17.54 -1.11
C CYS A 111 -0.78 18.67 -0.46
N LYS A 112 -1.35 19.53 -1.30
CA LYS A 112 -2.41 20.46 -0.90
C LYS A 112 -3.74 19.71 -0.86
N ASP A 113 -4.54 19.90 0.17
CA ASP A 113 -5.81 19.18 0.40
C ASP A 113 -6.94 20.15 0.73
N THR A 114 -8.13 19.89 0.17
CA THR A 114 -9.36 20.69 0.31
C THR A 114 -10.31 20.16 1.39
N THR A 115 -10.03 18.99 1.98
CA THR A 115 -10.86 18.36 3.02
C THR A 115 -10.81 19.09 4.38
N GLY A 116 -10.06 20.19 4.47
CA GLY A 116 -10.09 21.11 5.61
C GLY A 116 -11.42 21.87 5.74
N ASN A 117 -11.56 22.65 6.83
CA ASN A 117 -12.73 23.52 7.03
C ASN A 117 -13.02 24.35 5.78
N LYS A 118 -14.25 24.25 5.25
CA LYS A 118 -14.86 25.01 4.13
C LYS A 118 -13.87 25.89 3.32
N GLY A 119 -13.11 25.27 2.43
CA GLY A 119 -12.28 25.99 1.44
C GLY A 119 -10.86 26.33 1.87
N VAL A 120 -10.43 25.95 3.08
CA VAL A 120 -9.03 26.13 3.51
C VAL A 120 -8.17 25.00 2.96
N ILE A 121 -7.19 25.37 2.15
CA ILE A 121 -6.17 24.45 1.64
C ILE A 121 -5.17 24.14 2.75
N LYS A 122 -5.01 22.85 3.09
CA LYS A 122 -4.02 22.37 4.07
C LYS A 122 -2.92 21.57 3.37
N GLN A 123 -1.70 21.62 3.90
CA GLN A 123 -0.64 20.69 3.52
C GLN A 123 -0.82 19.36 4.26
N THR A 124 -0.81 18.25 3.52
CA THR A 124 -0.99 16.89 4.04
C THR A 124 0.02 15.94 3.43
N GLN A 125 0.42 14.93 4.18
CA GLN A 125 1.22 13.81 3.67
C GLN A 125 0.32 12.57 3.63
N PRO A 126 -0.38 12.31 2.51
CA PRO A 126 -1.44 11.31 2.49
C PRO A 126 -0.92 9.89 2.66
N PHE A 127 0.36 9.63 2.33
CA PHE A 127 0.95 8.30 2.28
C PHE A 127 2.18 8.12 3.18
N THR A 128 2.28 8.84 4.30
CA THR A 128 3.40 8.69 5.26
C THR A 128 3.51 7.25 5.79
N ASN A 129 2.37 6.56 5.96
CA ASN A 129 2.31 5.13 6.26
C ASN A 129 1.08 4.52 5.56
N ALA A 130 1.30 3.91 4.40
CA ALA A 130 0.24 3.42 3.56
C ALA A 130 0.33 1.90 3.39
N GLN A 131 -0.69 1.21 3.89
CA GLN A 131 -0.86 -0.23 3.69
C GLN A 131 -1.31 -0.51 2.26
N ILE A 132 -0.66 -1.48 1.62
CA ILE A 132 -1.14 -2.06 0.37
C ILE A 132 -2.22 -3.08 0.72
N TYR A 133 -3.49 -2.66 0.65
CA TYR A 133 -4.63 -3.53 0.95
C TYR A 133 -4.91 -4.50 -0.20
N THR A 134 -4.75 -4.03 -1.44
CA THR A 134 -4.86 -4.87 -2.64
C THR A 134 -3.94 -4.31 -3.72
N LEU A 135 -3.21 -5.18 -4.41
CA LEU A 135 -2.40 -4.82 -5.57
C LEU A 135 -2.53 -5.90 -6.64
N GLY A 136 -3.21 -5.56 -7.72
CA GLY A 136 -3.37 -6.38 -8.90
C GLY A 136 -2.72 -5.75 -10.13
N ILE A 137 -2.91 -6.38 -11.28
CA ILE A 137 -2.41 -5.88 -12.57
C ILE A 137 -3.09 -4.55 -12.92
N TYR A 138 -4.39 -4.42 -12.62
CA TYR A 138 -5.24 -3.30 -13.04
C TYR A 138 -5.85 -2.49 -11.89
N SER A 139 -5.72 -2.95 -10.64
CA SER A 139 -6.30 -2.30 -9.47
C SER A 139 -5.28 -2.17 -8.35
N LEU A 140 -5.34 -1.06 -7.64
CA LEU A 140 -4.53 -0.79 -6.46
C LEU A 140 -5.43 -0.17 -5.40
N VAL A 141 -5.38 -0.71 -4.19
CA VAL A 141 -6.06 -0.14 -3.03
C VAL A 141 -5.04 0.12 -1.95
N LEU A 142 -4.91 1.38 -1.55
CA LEU A 142 -4.06 1.84 -0.47
C LEU A 142 -4.91 2.24 0.72
N GLN A 143 -4.49 1.87 1.92
CA GLN A 143 -5.12 2.30 3.16
C GLN A 143 -4.14 3.11 4.00
N THR A 144 -4.62 4.20 4.59
CA THR A 144 -3.82 5.12 5.41
C THR A 144 -4.62 5.51 6.66
N GLY A 145 -3.98 6.25 7.58
CA GLY A 145 -4.53 6.55 8.90
C GLY A 145 -4.09 5.50 9.92
N ASP A 146 -5.01 5.04 10.78
CA ASP A 146 -4.73 4.12 11.89
C ASP A 146 -4.68 2.64 11.43
N VAL A 147 -3.80 2.34 10.47
CA VAL A 147 -3.65 1.03 9.82
C VAL A 147 -2.81 0.01 10.62
N GLU A 148 -2.52 0.29 11.88
CA GLU A 148 -1.75 -0.65 12.70
C GLU A 148 -2.51 -1.98 12.85
N PRO A 149 -1.81 -3.13 12.75
CA PRO A 149 -2.47 -4.43 12.87
C PRO A 149 -2.88 -4.74 14.31
N ASN A 150 -2.25 -4.10 15.31
CA ASN A 150 -2.51 -4.33 16.73
C ASN A 150 -3.06 -3.07 17.38
N TYR A 151 -4.26 -3.18 17.95
CA TYR A 151 -4.97 -2.10 18.65
C TYR A 151 -5.89 -2.69 19.72
N SER A 152 -6.22 -1.89 20.73
CA SER A 152 -7.20 -2.30 21.74
C SER A 152 -8.62 -2.29 21.17
N SER A 153 -9.50 -3.09 21.77
CA SER A 153 -10.92 -3.16 21.41
C SER A 153 -11.68 -1.84 21.59
N THR A 154 -11.12 -0.89 22.32
CA THR A 154 -11.71 0.44 22.57
C THR A 154 -11.04 1.55 21.77
N LYS A 155 -9.97 1.26 21.01
CA LYS A 155 -9.26 2.29 20.26
C LYS A 155 -10.12 2.77 19.09
N ARG A 156 -10.33 4.08 19.05
CA ARG A 156 -10.90 4.78 17.88
C ARG A 156 -9.87 4.81 16.77
N ARG A 157 -10.31 4.50 15.55
CA ARG A 157 -9.46 4.45 14.37
C ARG A 157 -10.16 5.11 13.19
N ARG A 158 -9.41 5.86 12.40
CA ARG A 158 -9.85 6.42 11.12
C ARG A 158 -8.98 5.82 10.01
N ILE A 159 -9.64 5.14 9.08
CA ILE A 159 -8.99 4.56 7.89
C ILE A 159 -9.43 5.34 6.67
N VAL A 160 -8.47 5.76 5.85
CA VAL A 160 -8.73 6.35 4.53
C VAL A 160 -8.27 5.36 3.47
N ARG A 161 -9.19 4.96 2.58
CA ARG A 161 -8.94 3.99 1.52
C ARG A 161 -8.96 4.69 0.17
N TYR A 162 -7.85 4.64 -0.53
CA TYR A 162 -7.68 5.16 -1.88
C TYR A 162 -7.77 3.99 -2.86
N GLY A 163 -8.80 3.98 -3.70
CA GLY A 163 -8.96 3.03 -4.78
C GLY A 163 -8.46 3.62 -6.09
N PHE A 164 -7.58 2.88 -6.76
CA PHE A 164 -7.00 3.24 -8.03
C PHE A 164 -7.23 2.18 -9.09
N ILE A 165 -7.33 2.62 -10.34
CA ILE A 165 -7.42 1.80 -11.54
C ILE A 165 -6.22 2.15 -12.43
N LYS A 166 -5.56 1.15 -13.01
CA LYS A 166 -4.43 1.39 -13.92
C LYS A 166 -4.93 2.05 -15.20
N GLN A 167 -4.32 3.16 -15.59
CA GLN A 167 -4.59 3.75 -16.90
C GLN A 167 -4.11 2.81 -18.00
N LYS A 168 -4.95 2.58 -19.00
CA LYS A 168 -4.54 1.89 -20.22
C LYS A 168 -3.44 2.73 -20.87
N ALA A 169 -2.28 2.14 -21.14
CA ALA A 169 -1.29 2.79 -21.98
C ALA A 169 -1.97 3.10 -23.32
N LEU A 170 -2.13 4.38 -23.63
CA LEU A 170 -2.50 4.79 -24.98
C LEU A 170 -1.27 4.51 -25.83
N THR A 171 -1.25 3.38 -26.51
CA THR A 171 -0.37 3.21 -27.68
C THR A 171 -0.76 4.29 -28.66
N GLN A 172 0.06 5.35 -28.74
CA GLN A 172 0.03 6.30 -29.85
C GLN A 172 0.54 5.62 -31.11
#